data_AF-A0A258K801-F1
#
_entry.id   AF-A0A258K801-F1
#
_cell.length_a   1.000
_cell.length_b   1.000
_cell.length_c   1.000
_cell.angle_alpha   90.00
_cell.angle_beta   90.00
_cell.angle_gamma   90.00
#
_symmetry.space_group_name_H-M   'P 1'
#
loop_
_entity.id
_entity.type
_entity.pdbx_description
1 polymer ?
#
loop_
_entity_poly.entity_id
_entity_poly.type
_entity_poly.pdbx_seq_one_letter_code
_entity_poly.pdbx_strand_id
1 'polypeptide(L)' 'DVVDAGPDNIIRVETDAVTGEPRPYLHVRRGLEALIARPVFYELAEMATSRQTPDGEVFGIVSNGAWFPIAPAGTVLA' A
#
# COMPACT_ATOMS: atom_id res chain seq x y z
N ASP A 1 -8.86 -5.61 17.15
CA ASP A 1 -7.40 -5.80 17.28
C ASP A 1 -6.74 -4.53 16.74
N VAL A 2 -5.53 -4.21 17.18
CA VAL A 2 -4.75 -3.06 16.66
C VAL A 2 -3.43 -3.61 16.14
N VAL A 3 -3.08 -3.26 14.90
CA VAL A 3 -1.89 -3.74 14.21
C VAL A 3 -1.18 -2.55 13.60
N ASP A 4 0.06 -2.32 14.01
CA ASP A 4 0.89 -1.27 13.45
C ASP A 4 1.59 -1.77 12.18
N ALA A 5 1.43 -1.03 11.08
CA ALA A 5 2.15 -1.32 9.84
C ALA A 5 3.67 -1.09 10.03
N GLY A 6 4.48 -2.04 9.59
CA GLY A 6 5.93 -2.02 9.81
C GLY A 6 6.63 -3.20 9.11
N PRO A 7 7.94 -3.40 9.35
CA PRO A 7 8.70 -4.49 8.74
C PRO A 7 8.09 -5.88 8.96
N ASP A 8 7.45 -6.10 10.11
CA ASP A 8 6.80 -7.38 10.45
C ASP A 8 5.34 -7.48 9.98
N ASN A 9 4.70 -6.34 9.73
CA ASN A 9 3.29 -6.21 9.33
C ASN A 9 3.23 -5.34 8.07
N ILE A 10 3.59 -5.93 6.93
CA ILE A 10 3.77 -5.17 5.70
C ILE A 10 2.43 -4.72 5.10
N ILE A 11 2.43 -3.56 4.45
CA ILE A 11 1.36 -3.13 3.54
C ILE A 11 1.75 -3.53 2.12
N ARG A 12 0.78 -4.10 1.39
CA ARG A 12 0.95 -4.50 0.00
C ARG A 12 -0.31 -4.17 -0.80
N VAL A 13 -0.14 -3.71 -2.03
CA VAL A 13 -1.26 -3.40 -2.93
C VAL A 13 -1.20 -4.35 -4.12
N GLU A 14 -2.27 -5.10 -4.35
CA GLU A 14 -2.50 -5.82 -5.59
C GLU A 14 -3.40 -5.01 -6.50
N THR A 15 -3.20 -5.09 -7.81
CA THR A 15 -4.16 -4.55 -8.78
C THR A 15 -4.97 -5.70 -9.35
N ASP A 16 -6.30 -5.61 -9.29
CA ASP A 16 -7.16 -6.58 -9.95
C ASP A 16 -6.95 -6.52 -11.46
N ALA A 17 -6.58 -7.65 -12.07
CA ALA A 17 -6.22 -7.70 -13.49
C ALA A 17 -7.40 -7.46 -14.44
N VAL A 18 -8.65 -7.62 -13.96
CA VAL A 18 -9.87 -7.45 -14.75
C VAL A 18 -10.41 -6.03 -14.60
N THR A 19 -10.52 -5.54 -13.36
CA THR A 19 -11.14 -4.23 -13.08
C THR A 19 -10.13 -3.09 -13.03
N GLY A 20 -8.85 -3.39 -12.82
CA GLY A 20 -7.81 -2.38 -12.57
C GLY A 20 -7.87 -1.77 -11.17
N GLU A 21 -8.78 -2.22 -10.30
CA GLU A 21 -8.94 -1.65 -8.97
C GLU A 21 -7.83 -2.10 -8.00
N PRO A 22 -7.30 -1.21 -7.15
CA PRO A 22 -6.34 -1.57 -6.12
C PRO A 22 -7.00 -2.32 -4.96
N ARG A 23 -6.32 -3.37 -4.50
CA ARG A 23 -6.66 -4.20 -3.35
C ARG A 23 -5.52 -4.13 -2.33
N PRO A 24 -5.63 -3.23 -1.35
CA PRO A 24 -4.62 -3.04 -0.33
C PRO A 24 -4.79 -4.01 0.84
N TYR A 25 -3.70 -4.62 1.28
CA TYR A 25 -3.66 -5.58 2.37
C TYR A 25 -2.63 -5.18 3.43
N LEU A 26 -2.95 -5.44 4.69
CA LEU A 26 -2.02 -5.35 5.83
C LEU A 26 -1.79 -6.75 6.39
N HIS A 27 -0.55 -7.20 6.49
CA HIS A 27 -0.24 -8.43 7.21
C HIS A 27 -0.49 -8.25 8.71
N VAL A 28 -1.13 -9.23 9.35
CA VAL A 28 -1.53 -9.18 10.76
C VAL A 28 -0.74 -10.18 11.61
N ARG A 29 -0.70 -11.45 11.18
CA ARG A 29 0.05 -12.54 11.84
C ARG A 29 -0.05 -13.84 11.07
N ARG A 30 0.99 -14.68 11.11
CA ARG A 30 0.94 -16.08 10.62
C ARG A 30 0.34 -16.23 9.20
N GLY A 31 0.62 -15.27 8.32
CA GLY A 31 0.10 -15.24 6.95
C GLY A 31 -1.34 -14.72 6.80
N LEU A 32 -1.99 -14.31 7.88
CA LEU A 32 -3.28 -13.62 7.84
C LEU A 32 -3.05 -12.18 7.37
N GLU A 33 -3.73 -11.80 6.30
CA GLU A 33 -3.80 -10.43 5.80
C GLU A 33 -5.21 -9.86 6.04
N ALA A 34 -5.28 -8.57 6.37
CA ALA A 34 -6.51 -7.82 6.45
C ALA A 34 -6.65 -6.93 5.21
N LEU A 35 -7.80 -7.00 4.54
CA LEU A 35 -8.14 -6.05 3.47
C LEU A 35 -8.32 -4.66 4.09
N ILE A 36 -7.55 -3.69 3.63
CA ILE A 36 -7.70 -2.28 4.03
C ILE A 36 -8.93 -1.73 3.32
N ALA A 37 -9.82 -1.09 4.09
CA ALA A 37 -11.03 -0.49 3.54
C ALA A 37 -10.70 0.64 2.56
N ARG A 38 -11.50 0.79 1.50
CA ARG A 38 -11.29 1.80 0.46
C ARG A 38 -11.09 3.24 1.00
N PRO A 39 -11.88 3.74 1.97
CA PRO A 39 -11.66 5.08 2.51
C PRO A 39 -10.27 5.24 3.14
N VAL A 40 -9.84 4.26 3.92
CA VAL A 40 -8.52 4.26 4.56
C VAL A 40 -7.41 4.20 3.51
N PHE A 41 -7.59 3.44 2.43
CA PHE A 41 -6.64 3.41 1.33
C PHE A 41 -6.49 4.76 0.65
N TYR A 42 -7.58 5.51 0.46
CA TYR A 42 -7.51 6.85 -0.12
C TYR A 42 -6.75 7.82 0.79
N GLU A 43 -6.96 7.75 2.11
CA GLU A 43 -6.15 8.53 3.07
C GLU A 43 -4.66 8.16 2.99
N LEU A 44 -4.32 6.87 2.86
CA LEU A 44 -2.93 6.43 2.66
C LEU A 44 -2.35 6.95 1.34
N ALA A 45 -3.14 6.97 0.26
CA ALA A 45 -2.74 7.48 -1.04
C ALA A 45 -2.47 8.99 -1.00
N GLU A 46 -3.29 9.76 -0.27
CA GLU A 46 -3.06 11.20 -0.07
C GLU A 46 -1.76 11.49 0.70
N MET A 47 -1.37 10.62 1.62
CA MET A 47 -0.11 10.72 2.36
C MET A 47 1.10 10.18 1.58
N ALA A 48 0.88 9.52 0.44
CA ALA A 48 1.95 8.88 -0.30
C ALA A 48 2.91 9.92 -0.91
N THR A 49 4.20 9.61 -0.83
CA THR A 49 5.26 10.42 -1.42
C THR A 49 5.93 9.65 -2.55
N SER A 50 6.41 10.36 -3.57
CA SER A 50 7.09 9.71 -4.68
C SER A 50 8.53 9.35 -4.33
N ARG A 51 8.97 8.19 -4.82
CA ARG A 51 10.33 7.69 -4.67
C ARG A 51 10.80 7.11 -6.00
N GLN A 52 12.01 7.45 -6.41
CA GLN A 52 12.66 6.83 -7.55
C GLN A 52 13.09 5.40 -7.20
N THR A 53 12.69 4.44 -8.03
CA THR A 53 13.06 3.03 -7.94
C THR A 53 13.70 2.57 -9.26
N PRO A 54 14.36 1.40 -9.31
CA PRO A 54 14.88 0.85 -10.57
C PRO A 54 13.82 0.70 -11.67
N ASP A 55 12.55 0.53 -11.29
CA ASP A 55 11.41 0.36 -12.19
C ASP A 55 10.68 1.67 -12.51
N GLY A 56 11.21 2.81 -12.03
CA GLY A 56 10.64 4.15 -12.22
C GLY A 56 10.16 4.80 -10.93
N GLU A 57 9.43 5.90 -11.08
CA GLU A 57 8.85 6.62 -9.95
C GLU A 57 7.66 5.83 -9.37
N VAL A 58 7.64 5.65 -8.04
CA VAL A 58 6.60 4.92 -7.33
C VAL A 58 6.13 5.75 -6.14
N PHE A 59 4.82 5.85 -5.96
CA PHE A 59 4.22 6.43 -4.77
C PHE A 59 4.18 5.41 -3.64
N GLY A 60 4.60 5.82 -2.45
CA GLY A 60 4.57 4.96 -1.27
C GLY A 60 4.48 5.74 0.03
N ILE A 61 4.17 5.03 1.10
CA ILE A 61 4.09 5.56 2.47
C ILE A 61 5.21 5.00 3.33
N VAL A 62 5.51 5.70 4.42
CA VAL A 62 6.45 5.22 5.44
C VAL A 62 5.68 4.97 6.73
N SER A 63 5.87 3.79 7.32
CA SER A 63 5.39 3.48 8.66
C SER A 63 6.44 2.66 9.40
N ASN A 64 6.71 3.01 10.65
CA ASN A 64 7.70 2.32 11.50
C ASN A 64 9.05 2.06 10.82
N GLY A 65 9.55 3.06 10.09
CA GLY A 65 10.84 3.01 9.39
C GLY A 65 10.86 2.15 8.12
N ALA A 66 9.75 1.51 7.75
CA ALA A 66 9.59 0.76 6.51
C ALA A 66 8.84 1.59 5.46
N TRP A 67 9.25 1.46 4.19
CA TRP A 67 8.59 2.07 3.05
C TRP A 67 7.74 1.04 2.31
N PHE A 68 6.49 1.38 2.01
CA PHE A 68 5.53 0.50 1.35
C PHE A 68 5.08 1.10 0.01
N PRO A 69 5.31 0.43 -1.12
CA PRO A 69 4.82 0.89 -2.41
C PRO A 69 3.29 0.79 -2.47
N ILE A 70 2.66 1.84 -2.99
CA ILE A 70 1.20 1.94 -3.15
C ILE A 70 0.80 1.85 -4.63
N ALA A 71 1.46 2.61 -5.50
CA ALA A 71 1.24 2.54 -6.95
C ALA A 71 2.39 3.14 -7.78
N PRO A 72 2.60 2.67 -9.02
CA PRO A 72 3.48 3.31 -9.99
C PRO A 72 3.05 4.75 -10.32
N ALA A 73 4.00 5.62 -10.65
CA ALA A 73 3.71 6.94 -11.17
C ALA A 73 2.89 6.85 -12.47
N GLY A 74 1.83 7.66 -12.55
CA GLY A 74 0.86 7.63 -13.65
C GLY A 74 -0.36 6.73 -13.39
N THR A 75 -0.38 5.96 -12.29
CA THR A 75 -1.60 5.31 -11.83
C THR A 75 -2.55 6.35 -11.24
N VAL A 76 -3.79 6.39 -11.71
CA VAL A 76 -4.82 7.23 -11.11
C VAL A 76 -5.25 6.58 -9.80
N LEU A 77 -4.80 7.19 -8.69
CA LEU A 77 -5.24 6.85 -7.34
C LEU A 77 -6.53 7.65 -7.08
N ALA A 78 -7.67 7.06 -7.44
CA ALA A 78 -9.04 7.62 -7.44
C ALA A 78 -9.46 8.34 -8.73
#